data_AF-A0A1G2HUR4-F1
#
_entry.id   AF-A0A1G2HUR4-F1
#
_cell.length_a   1.000
_cell.length_b   1.000
_cell.length_c   1.000
_cell.angle_alpha   90.00
_cell.angle_beta   90.00
_cell.angle_gamma   90.00
#
_symmetry.space_group_name_H-M   'P 1'
#
loop_
_entity.id
_entity.type
_entity.pdbx_description
1 polymer ?
#
loop_
_entity_poly.entity_id
_entity_poly.type
_entity_poly.pdbx_seq_one_letter_code
_entity_poly.pdbx_strand_id
1 'polypeptide(L)'
;MKTYIFKISLLRSPKITREIEVLENISLYKLAEVIIDSYNFDFDHCFGFFSKIQENQYFDSEKKYELFTDLIEEGENLEPTGAESVKKTKAKDVWSNVGDKMMFLFDYGDSWQFIVELKSFGSKDISKKYPLVLNKTGKASRQY
;
A
#
# COMPACT_ATOMS: atom_id res chain seq x y z
N MET A 1 1.31 16.16 -14.46
CA MET A 1 1.47 15.30 -13.28
C MET A 1 0.55 14.11 -13.45
N LYS A 2 1.10 12.91 -13.40
CA LYS A 2 0.41 11.66 -13.66
C LYS A 2 -0.29 11.16 -12.40
N THR A 3 -1.39 10.44 -12.57
CA THR A 3 -2.08 9.75 -11.49
C THR A 3 -2.06 8.25 -11.73
N TYR A 4 -2.11 7.50 -10.63
CA TYR A 4 -2.02 6.05 -10.60
C TYR A 4 -3.35 5.54 -10.08
N ILE A 5 -3.98 4.66 -10.86
CA ILE A 5 -5.22 4.01 -10.45
C ILE A 5 -4.84 2.61 -9.98
N PHE A 6 -4.99 2.39 -8.68
CA PHE A 6 -4.70 1.11 -8.05
C PHE A 6 -6.00 0.35 -7.80
N LYS A 7 -5.96 -0.96 -8.05
CA LYS A 7 -6.93 -1.91 -7.50
C LYS A 7 -6.29 -2.61 -6.31
N ILE A 8 -6.99 -2.59 -5.19
CA ILE A 8 -6.59 -3.23 -3.94
C ILE A 8 -7.56 -4.36 -3.66
N SER A 9 -7.06 -5.56 -3.39
CA SER A 9 -7.89 -6.71 -2.98
C SER A 9 -7.29 -7.43 -1.80
N LEU A 10 -8.12 -7.97 -0.90
CA LEU A 10 -7.65 -8.86 0.16
C LEU A 10 -7.17 -10.19 -0.44
N LEU A 11 -5.97 -10.65 -0.06
CA LEU A 11 -5.39 -11.89 -0.59
C LEU A 11 -6.32 -13.09 -0.40
N ARG A 12 -6.82 -13.28 0.84
CA ARG A 12 -7.74 -14.38 1.20
C ARG A 12 -9.20 -14.10 0.82
N SER A 13 -9.52 -12.92 0.30
CA SER A 13 -10.89 -12.53 -0.06
C SER A 13 -10.91 -11.60 -1.28
N PRO A 14 -10.49 -12.10 -2.46
CA PRO A 14 -10.24 -11.27 -3.64
C PRO A 14 -11.48 -10.59 -4.24
N LYS A 15 -12.69 -10.96 -3.77
CA LYS A 15 -13.96 -10.32 -4.13
C LYS A 15 -14.18 -8.99 -3.41
N ILE A 16 -13.48 -8.74 -2.30
CA ILE A 16 -13.52 -7.47 -1.59
C ILE A 16 -12.41 -6.60 -2.18
N THR A 17 -12.79 -5.53 -2.86
CA THR A 17 -11.84 -4.69 -3.59
C THR A 17 -12.10 -3.20 -3.42
N ARG A 18 -11.06 -2.41 -3.56
CA ARG A 18 -11.10 -0.95 -3.62
C ARG A 18 -10.35 -0.48 -4.85
N GLU A 19 -10.85 0.54 -5.51
CA GLU A 19 -10.10 1.26 -6.53
C GLU A 19 -9.85 2.68 -6.04
N ILE A 20 -8.60 3.09 -6.05
CA ILE A 20 -8.18 4.42 -5.61
C ILE A 20 -7.36 5.09 -6.72
N GLU A 21 -7.51 6.40 -6.84
CA GLU A 21 -6.67 7.23 -7.71
C GLU A 21 -5.79 8.13 -6.83
N VAL A 22 -4.48 8.05 -7.04
CA VAL A 22 -3.48 8.80 -6.27
C VAL A 22 -2.50 9.49 -7.20
N LEU A 23 -1.79 10.47 -6.67
CA LEU A 23 -0.71 11.13 -7.39
C LEU A 23 0.51 10.22 -7.49
N GLU A 24 1.23 10.25 -8.61
CA GLU A 24 2.43 9.42 -8.81
C GLU A 24 3.54 9.64 -7.75
N ASN A 25 3.57 10.83 -7.15
CA ASN A 25 4.56 11.25 -6.16
C ASN A 25 4.11 11.06 -4.70
N ILE A 26 2.99 10.37 -4.46
CA ILE A 26 2.57 9.99 -3.11
C ILE A 26 3.64 9.09 -2.47
N SER A 27 3.98 9.30 -1.20
CA SER A 27 4.85 8.36 -0.48
C SER A 27 4.13 7.04 -0.23
N LEU A 28 4.88 5.95 -0.05
CA LEU A 28 4.28 4.67 0.32
C LEU A 28 3.54 4.74 1.67
N TYR A 29 4.01 5.57 2.61
CA TYR A 29 3.30 5.84 3.86
C TYR A 29 1.90 6.44 3.61
N LYS A 30 1.83 7.50 2.80
CA LYS A 30 0.55 8.15 2.48
C LYS A 30 -0.34 7.24 1.64
N LEU A 31 0.24 6.38 0.78
CA LEU A 31 -0.51 5.35 0.07
C LEU A 31 -1.11 4.32 1.04
N ALA A 32 -0.36 3.86 2.04
CA ALA A 32 -0.84 2.94 3.06
C ALA A 32 -2.04 3.50 3.84
N GLU A 33 -1.97 4.78 4.28
CA GLU A 33 -3.09 5.46 4.92
C GLU A 33 -4.35 5.43 4.04
N VAL A 34 -4.21 5.73 2.75
CA VAL A 34 -5.35 5.74 1.80
C VAL A 34 -5.93 4.35 1.61
N ILE A 35 -5.08 3.33 1.56
CA ILE A 35 -5.52 1.94 1.43
C ILE A 35 -6.34 1.56 2.66
N ILE A 36 -5.82 1.77 3.87
CA ILE A 36 -6.48 1.40 5.12
C ILE A 36 -7.79 2.17 5.32
N ASP A 37 -7.81 3.48 5.07
CA ASP A 37 -9.02 4.30 5.09
C ASP A 37 -10.07 3.82 4.07
N SER A 38 -9.64 3.37 2.88
CA SER A 38 -10.59 2.85 1.88
C SER A 38 -11.34 1.59 2.35
N TYR A 39 -10.75 0.83 3.29
CA TYR A 39 -11.36 -0.32 3.96
C TYR A 39 -12.03 0.04 5.30
N ASN A 40 -12.05 1.32 5.69
CA ASN A 40 -12.57 1.83 6.96
C ASN A 40 -11.88 1.21 8.19
N PHE A 41 -10.57 1.00 8.09
CA PHE A 41 -9.73 0.56 9.21
C PHE A 41 -9.07 1.78 9.85
N ASP A 42 -8.72 1.66 11.12
CA ASP A 42 -7.86 2.61 11.80
C ASP A 42 -6.40 2.38 11.39
N PHE A 43 -5.64 3.46 11.21
CA PHE A 43 -4.24 3.40 10.77
C PHE A 43 -3.29 3.51 11.98
N ASP A 44 -3.34 2.49 12.84
CA ASP A 44 -2.72 2.44 14.17
C ASP A 44 -1.64 1.37 14.33
N HIS A 45 -1.39 0.57 13.29
CA HIS A 45 -0.38 -0.49 13.30
C HIS A 45 0.74 -0.28 12.27
N CYS A 46 1.86 -0.96 12.50
CA CYS A 46 2.97 -1.00 11.55
C CYS A 46 2.61 -1.79 10.29
N PHE A 47 3.31 -1.48 9.20
CA PHE A 47 3.04 -2.06 7.89
C PHE A 47 4.28 -2.10 6.99
N GLY A 48 4.16 -2.84 5.88
CA GLY A 48 5.18 -2.94 4.84
C GLY A 48 4.64 -3.27 3.46
N PHE A 49 5.43 -2.97 2.44
CA PHE A 49 5.19 -3.34 1.04
C PHE A 49 6.28 -4.31 0.56
N PHE A 50 5.88 -5.38 -0.12
CA PHE A 50 6.76 -6.49 -0.51
C PHE A 50 6.51 -6.92 -1.97
N SER A 51 7.57 -7.21 -2.73
CA SER A 51 7.46 -7.58 -4.15
C SER A 51 6.92 -9.00 -4.39
N LYS A 52 7.09 -9.92 -3.45
CA LYS A 52 6.44 -11.24 -3.49
C LYS A 52 5.04 -11.13 -2.90
N ILE A 53 4.05 -11.64 -3.64
CA ILE A 53 2.63 -11.58 -3.28
C ILE A 53 2.06 -12.89 -2.73
N GLN A 54 2.93 -13.88 -2.49
CA GLN A 54 2.53 -15.16 -1.92
C GLN A 54 2.57 -15.08 -0.39
N GLU A 55 1.52 -15.59 0.24
CA GLU A 55 1.25 -15.49 1.68
C GLU A 55 2.41 -15.91 2.59
N ASN A 56 3.23 -16.87 2.19
CA ASN A 56 4.32 -17.38 3.03
C ASN A 56 5.70 -16.99 2.51
N GLN A 57 5.80 -16.02 1.60
CA GLN A 57 7.06 -15.65 0.95
C GLN A 57 7.31 -14.14 0.89
N TYR A 58 6.40 -13.30 1.36
CA TYR A 58 6.55 -11.85 1.22
C TYR A 58 7.77 -11.31 1.99
N PHE A 59 8.18 -11.92 3.11
CA PHE A 59 9.41 -11.55 3.82
C PHE A 59 10.70 -11.85 3.02
N ASP A 60 10.66 -12.79 2.07
CA ASP A 60 11.77 -13.11 1.17
C ASP A 60 11.81 -12.22 -0.07
N SER A 61 11.11 -11.08 -0.06
CA SER A 61 11.05 -10.17 -1.20
C SER A 61 12.38 -9.47 -1.42
N GLU A 62 12.80 -9.42 -2.69
CA GLU A 62 13.97 -8.65 -3.11
C GLU A 62 13.77 -7.14 -2.92
N LYS A 63 12.52 -6.67 -3.10
CA LYS A 63 12.13 -5.29 -2.81
C LYS A 63 11.15 -5.28 -1.65
N LYS A 64 11.52 -4.59 -0.58
CA LYS A 64 10.71 -4.43 0.62
C LYS A 64 10.83 -3.00 1.16
N TYR A 65 9.71 -2.46 1.61
CA TYR A 65 9.61 -1.11 2.16
C TYR A 65 8.81 -1.18 3.45
N GLU A 66 9.33 -0.73 4.59
CA GLU A 66 8.68 -0.92 5.88
C GLU A 66 8.74 0.34 6.74
N LEU A 67 7.70 0.52 7.58
CA LEU A 67 7.67 1.62 8.55
C LEU A 67 8.81 1.53 9.57
N PHE A 68 9.28 0.33 9.89
CA PHE A 68 10.39 0.12 10.83
C PHE A 68 11.65 0.87 10.40
N THR A 69 11.94 0.94 9.10
CA THR A 69 13.09 1.71 8.59
C THR A 69 12.96 3.19 8.94
N ASP A 70 11.77 3.76 8.79
CA ASP A 70 11.52 5.16 9.16
C ASP A 70 11.63 5.38 10.68
N LEU A 71 11.14 4.44 11.50
CA LEU A 71 11.21 4.53 12.96
C LEU A 71 12.66 4.45 13.48
N ILE A 72 13.48 3.58 12.90
CA ILE A 72 14.92 3.48 13.22
C ILE A 72 15.62 4.80 12.90
N GLU A 73 15.34 5.38 11.72
CA GLU A 73 15.89 6.70 11.35
C GLU A 73 15.43 7.82 12.28
N GLU A 74 14.25 7.68 12.90
CA GLU A 74 13.69 8.60 13.89
C GLU A 74 14.23 8.35 15.31
N GLY A 75 15.08 7.35 15.50
CA GLY A 75 15.81 7.09 16.75
C GLY A 75 15.25 5.94 17.60
N GLU A 76 14.26 5.20 17.11
CA GLU A 76 13.74 4.01 17.80
C GLU A 76 14.77 2.87 17.80
N ASN A 77 14.86 2.17 18.93
CA ASN A 77 15.78 1.05 19.10
C ASN A 77 15.18 -0.25 18.57
N LEU A 78 15.15 -0.40 17.24
CA LEU A 78 14.63 -1.56 16.53
C LEU A 78 15.71 -2.20 15.65
N GLU A 79 15.61 -3.50 15.42
CA GLU A 79 16.51 -4.22 14.51
C GLU A 79 16.19 -3.89 13.04
N PRO A 80 17.20 -3.55 12.21
CA PRO A 80 16.99 -3.29 10.79
C PRO A 80 16.45 -4.53 10.07
N THR A 81 15.36 -4.37 9.33
CA THR A 81 14.78 -5.46 8.52
C THR A 81 15.46 -5.61 7.16
N GLY A 82 16.31 -4.65 6.77
CA GLY A 82 16.87 -4.52 5.42
C GLY A 82 15.89 -3.95 4.40
N ALA A 83 14.75 -3.39 4.84
CA ALA A 83 13.80 -2.70 3.99
C ALA A 83 14.15 -1.22 3.80
N GLU A 84 13.64 -0.66 2.71
CA GLU A 84 13.73 0.78 2.44
C GLU A 84 12.59 1.56 3.12
N SER A 85 12.74 2.88 3.24
CA SER A 85 11.78 3.78 3.90
C SER A 85 10.47 3.91 3.13
N VAL A 86 9.33 3.87 3.83
CA VAL A 86 8.00 4.14 3.23
C VAL A 86 7.69 5.63 3.16
N LYS A 87 8.32 6.48 3.99
CA LYS A 87 8.14 7.94 3.93
C LYS A 87 8.90 8.56 2.74
N LYS A 88 10.09 8.04 2.42
CA LYS A 88 10.97 8.55 1.35
C LYS A 88 10.60 8.01 -0.02
N THR A 89 10.23 6.74 -0.14
CA THR A 89 9.90 6.09 -1.42
C THR A 89 8.55 6.55 -1.96
N LYS A 90 8.48 6.87 -3.26
CA LYS A 90 7.23 7.28 -3.93
C LYS A 90 6.63 6.15 -4.75
N ALA A 91 5.32 6.21 -4.99
CA ALA A 91 4.61 5.21 -5.79
C ALA A 91 5.24 5.01 -7.19
N LYS A 92 5.63 6.10 -7.86
CA LYS A 92 6.32 6.04 -9.16
C LYS A 92 7.66 5.30 -9.17
N ASP A 93 8.30 5.14 -8.00
CA ASP A 93 9.60 4.45 -7.88
C ASP A 93 9.41 2.93 -7.73
N VAL A 94 8.18 2.50 -7.41
CA VAL A 94 7.82 1.08 -7.16
C VAL A 94 7.00 0.49 -8.31
N TRP A 95 5.99 1.20 -8.79
CA TRP A 95 5.14 0.75 -9.91
C TRP A 95 5.52 1.49 -11.19
N SER A 96 5.96 0.76 -12.21
CA SER A 96 6.37 1.33 -13.51
C SER A 96 5.36 1.03 -14.61
N ASN A 97 4.71 -0.14 -14.56
CA ASN A 97 3.86 -0.67 -15.63
C ASN A 97 2.48 -1.07 -15.10
N VAL A 98 1.49 -0.96 -15.99
CA VAL A 98 0.16 -1.54 -15.71
C VAL A 98 0.32 -3.05 -15.51
N GLY A 99 -0.26 -3.55 -14.42
CA GLY A 99 -0.15 -4.94 -14.00
C GLY A 99 0.91 -5.19 -12.92
N ASP A 100 1.79 -4.22 -12.62
CA ASP A 100 2.72 -4.31 -11.49
C ASP A 100 1.96 -4.47 -10.17
N LYS A 101 2.47 -5.33 -9.28
CA LYS A 101 1.84 -5.67 -8.00
C LYS A 101 2.84 -5.63 -6.86
N MET A 102 2.35 -5.23 -5.69
CA MET A 102 3.02 -5.42 -4.41
C MET A 102 2.04 -6.02 -3.40
N MET A 103 2.55 -6.80 -2.47
CA MET A 103 1.84 -7.14 -1.24
C MET A 103 1.96 -5.95 -0.29
N PHE A 104 0.85 -5.49 0.25
CA PHE A 104 0.80 -4.55 1.36
C PHE A 104 0.32 -5.34 2.59
N LEU A 105 1.20 -5.48 3.57
CA LEU A 105 0.92 -6.13 4.85
C LEU A 105 0.68 -5.04 5.89
N PHE A 106 -0.47 -5.07 6.53
CA PHE A 106 -0.83 -4.16 7.63
C PHE A 106 -1.16 -4.97 8.88
N ASP A 107 -0.73 -4.47 10.03
CA ASP A 107 -0.81 -5.16 11.32
C ASP A 107 -0.08 -6.52 11.27
N TYR A 108 1.16 -6.55 11.76
CA TYR A 108 1.96 -7.78 11.78
C TYR A 108 1.44 -8.82 12.80
N GLY A 109 0.49 -8.46 13.68
CA GLY A 109 -0.21 -9.39 14.55
C GLY A 109 -1.31 -10.14 13.79
N ASP A 110 -2.25 -9.39 13.21
CA ASP A 110 -3.41 -9.96 12.50
C ASP A 110 -3.13 -10.33 11.03
N SER A 111 -2.03 -9.81 10.48
CA SER A 111 -1.53 -10.09 9.13
C SER A 111 -2.53 -9.77 8.02
N TRP A 112 -3.05 -8.53 7.99
CA TRP A 112 -3.91 -8.09 6.88
C TRP A 112 -3.11 -7.96 5.59
N GLN A 113 -3.42 -8.83 4.63
CA GLN A 113 -2.70 -8.96 3.36
C GLN A 113 -3.52 -8.41 2.20
N PHE A 114 -3.04 -7.31 1.62
CA PHE A 114 -3.63 -6.64 0.48
C PHE A 114 -2.74 -6.77 -0.75
N ILE A 115 -3.32 -7.11 -1.89
CA ILE A 115 -2.65 -7.02 -3.19
C ILE A 115 -2.94 -5.66 -3.79
N VAL A 116 -1.89 -4.88 -4.05
CA VAL A 116 -1.96 -3.54 -4.65
C VAL A 116 -1.48 -3.63 -6.10
N GLU A 117 -2.42 -3.62 -7.05
CA GLU A 117 -2.17 -3.73 -8.49
C GLU A 117 -2.36 -2.38 -9.18
N LEU A 118 -1.36 -1.94 -9.96
CA LEU A 118 -1.50 -0.78 -10.83
C LEU A 118 -2.38 -1.14 -12.03
N LYS A 119 -3.60 -0.61 -12.09
CA LYS A 119 -4.58 -0.89 -13.16
C LYS A 119 -4.42 -0.02 -14.38
N SER A 120 -4.16 1.25 -14.17
CA SER A 120 -4.06 2.23 -15.24
C SER A 120 -3.41 3.51 -14.74
N PHE A 121 -3.06 4.34 -15.70
CA PHE A 121 -2.59 5.69 -15.44
C PHE A 121 -3.69 6.69 -15.79
N GLY A 122 -3.71 7.80 -15.07
CA GLY A 122 -4.53 8.95 -15.36
C GLY A 122 -3.68 10.22 -15.42
N SER A 123 -4.39 11.34 -15.53
CA SER A 123 -3.82 12.69 -15.51
C SER A 123 -4.47 13.47 -14.40
N LYS A 124 -3.66 14.20 -13.61
CA LYS A 124 -4.18 15.04 -12.52
C LYS A 124 -5.23 16.02 -13.05
N ASP A 125 -6.43 15.92 -12.52
CA ASP A 125 -7.49 16.90 -12.71
C ASP A 125 -7.37 18.00 -11.64
N ILE A 126 -7.27 19.26 -12.06
CA ILE A 126 -7.10 20.41 -11.17
C ILE A 126 -8.37 20.67 -10.33
N SER A 127 -9.53 20.23 -10.81
CA SER A 127 -10.80 20.35 -10.09
C SER A 127 -10.98 19.33 -8.96
N LYS A 128 -10.16 18.26 -8.95
CA LYS A 128 -10.27 17.16 -7.99
C LYS A 128 -9.21 17.29 -6.89
N LYS A 129 -9.59 16.88 -5.68
CA LYS A 129 -8.66 16.67 -4.56
C LYS A 129 -8.28 15.20 -4.52
N TYR A 130 -6.98 14.93 -4.60
CA TYR A 130 -6.42 13.59 -4.44
C TYR A 130 -6.00 13.37 -2.99
N PRO A 131 -6.08 12.15 -2.46
CA PRO A 131 -6.46 10.89 -3.11
C PRO A 131 -7.98 10.74 -3.32
N LEU A 132 -8.40 9.89 -4.27
CA LEU A 132 -9.80 9.58 -4.54
C LEU A 132 -10.07 8.08 -4.35
N VAL A 133 -11.20 7.72 -3.73
CA VAL A 133 -11.73 6.36 -3.80
C VAL A 133 -12.74 6.30 -4.95
N LEU A 134 -12.38 5.59 -6.02
CA LEU A 134 -13.19 5.48 -7.23
C LEU A 134 -14.29 4.43 -7.10
N ASN A 135 -13.98 3.29 -6.45
CA ASN A 135 -14.91 2.17 -6.34
C ASN A 135 -14.70 1.37 -5.04
N LYS A 136 -15.80 0.84 -4.49
CA LYS A 136 -15.80 -0.09 -3.35
C LYS A 136 -16.69 -1.30 -3.68
N THR A 137 -16.08 -2.48 -3.77
CA THR A 137 -16.79 -3.76 -3.99
C THR A 137 -16.65 -4.67 -2.78
N GLY A 138 -17.74 -5.27 -2.33
CA GLY A 138 -17.77 -6.14 -1.15
C GLY A 138 -17.70 -5.36 0.17
N LYS A 139 -18.32 -5.93 1.21
CA LYS A 139 -18.27 -5.37 2.56
C LYS A 139 -16.85 -5.54 3.11
N ALA A 140 -16.26 -4.48 3.65
CA ALA A 140 -15.00 -4.61 4.39
C ALA A 140 -15.21 -5.56 5.58
N SER A 141 -14.20 -6.39 5.87
CA SER A 141 -14.15 -7.13 7.13
C SER A 141 -14.15 -6.17 8.31
N ARG A 142 -14.51 -6.64 9.51
CA ARG A 142 -14.19 -5.86 10.73
C ARG A 142 -12.69 -6.00 10.99
N GLN A 143 -12.07 -4.92 11.44
CA GLN A 143 -10.65 -4.91 11.79
C GLN A 143 -10.39 -5.82 13.01
N TYR A 144 -11.31 -5.83 13.98
CA TYR A 144 -11.35 -6.71 15.16
C TYR A 144 -12.80 -7.12 15.50
#